data_AF-A0A4Y2CND4-F1
#
_entry.id   AF-A0A4Y2CND4-F1
#
_cell.length_a   1.000
_cell.length_b   1.000
_cell.length_c   1.000
_cell.angle_alpha   90.00
_cell.angle_beta   90.00
_cell.angle_gamma   90.00
#
_symmetry.space_group_name_H-M   'P 1'
#
loop_
_entity.id
_entity.type
_entity.pdbx_description
1 polymer ?
#
loop_
_entity_poly.entity_id
_entity_poly.type
_entity_poly.pdbx_seq_one_letter_code
_entity_poly.pdbx_strand_id
1 'polypeptide(L)'
;MNDEAECKKLWRIRRTVMQMCHDRGYVVTKKELDETLEEFKEKFGDKPSQKQPVRSDLNVLVAHNDDPTDLMFVFFLDEDKVGIKEIRTLRRQMLEKNVFKAIMVIKNTMTSQAKQSVADMAPKYILEYFRDLELIVNITDHELVPEHVLLKPEEQAELLNR
;
A
#
# COMPACT_ATOMS: atom_id res chain seq x y z
N MET A 1 -7.41 -11.41 22.61
CA MET A 1 -6.74 -10.55 21.61
C MET A 1 -6.67 -9.16 22.18
N ASN A 2 -5.54 -8.47 22.04
CA ASN A 2 -5.45 -7.07 22.48
C ASN A 2 -5.89 -6.17 21.31
N ASP A 3 -7.19 -5.89 21.26
CA ASP A 3 -7.84 -5.08 20.23
C ASP A 3 -7.17 -3.70 20.07
N GLU A 4 -6.73 -3.11 21.18
CA GLU A 4 -6.03 -1.82 21.17
C GLU A 4 -4.68 -1.91 20.45
N ALA A 5 -3.91 -2.97 20.71
CA ALA A 5 -2.60 -3.18 20.08
C ALA A 5 -2.73 -3.45 18.58
N GLU A 6 -3.70 -4.28 18.17
CA GLU A 6 -3.95 -4.57 16.75
C GLU A 6 -4.48 -3.34 16.00
N CYS A 7 -5.38 -2.56 16.61
CA CYS A 7 -5.86 -1.30 16.04
C CYS A 7 -4.70 -0.31 15.84
N LYS A 8 -3.85 -0.13 16.86
CA LYS A 8 -2.66 0.73 16.77
C LYS A 8 -1.67 0.26 15.71
N LYS A 9 -1.49 -1.06 15.56
CA LYS A 9 -0.66 -1.65 14.51
C LYS A 9 -1.19 -1.31 13.12
N LEU A 10 -2.49 -1.52 12.88
CA LEU A 10 -3.13 -1.20 11.59
C LEU A 10 -3.04 0.29 11.24
N TRP A 11 -3.26 1.17 12.22
CA TRP A 11 -3.09 2.60 12.05
C TRP A 11 -1.65 2.96 11.62
N ARG A 12 -0.63 2.40 12.28
CA ARG A 12 0.77 2.63 11.91
C ARG A 12 1.07 2.18 10.48
N ILE A 13 0.63 0.97 10.13
CA ILE A 13 0.80 0.41 8.78
C ILE A 13 0.16 1.33 7.74
N ARG A 14 -1.09 1.76 7.99
CA ARG A 14 -1.79 2.67 7.09
C ARG A 14 -1.03 3.97 6.90
N ARG A 15 -0.52 4.56 7.98
CA ARG A 15 0.25 5.81 7.93
C ARG A 15 1.53 5.65 7.12
N THR A 16 2.31 4.59 7.35
CA THR A 16 3.50 4.27 6.55
C THR A 16 3.16 4.11 5.06
N VAL A 17 2.03 3.48 4.75
CA VAL A 17 1.58 3.31 3.37
C VAL A 17 1.18 4.64 2.73
N MET A 18 0.55 5.55 3.48
CA MET A 18 0.23 6.91 2.99
C MET A 18 1.49 7.72 2.72
N GLN A 19 2.47 7.66 3.63
CA GLN A 19 3.78 8.29 3.44
C GLN A 19 4.47 7.71 2.19
N MET A 20 4.49 6.38 2.03
CA MET A 20 5.05 5.73 0.85
C MET A 20 4.34 6.14 -0.45
N CYS A 21 3.01 6.29 -0.45
CA CYS A 21 2.29 6.78 -1.63
C CYS A 21 2.67 8.24 -1.95
N HIS A 22 2.75 9.09 -0.94
CA HIS A 22 3.17 10.48 -1.08
C HIS A 22 4.60 10.58 -1.63
N ASP A 23 5.55 9.83 -1.08
CA ASP A 23 6.97 9.85 -1.48
C ASP A 23 7.17 9.30 -2.91
N ARG A 24 6.27 8.42 -3.36
CA ARG A 24 6.20 7.95 -4.76
C ARG A 24 5.53 8.95 -5.71
N GLY A 25 5.17 10.15 -5.25
CA GLY A 25 4.58 11.20 -6.08
C GLY A 25 3.06 11.08 -6.27
N TYR A 26 2.37 10.27 -5.46
CA TYR A 26 0.90 10.22 -5.50
C TYR A 26 0.26 11.29 -4.61
N VAL A 27 -0.93 11.75 -5.02
CA VAL A 27 -1.73 12.72 -4.28
C VAL A 27 -2.24 12.07 -2.99
N VAL A 28 -1.73 12.54 -1.86
CA VAL A 28 -2.20 12.20 -0.51
C VAL A 28 -2.39 13.50 0.26
N THR A 29 -3.55 13.66 0.92
CA THR A 29 -3.83 14.91 1.64
C THR A 29 -3.06 14.97 2.95
N LYS A 30 -2.73 16.18 3.41
CA LYS A 30 -2.11 16.38 4.73
C LYS A 30 -2.93 15.76 5.87
N LYS A 31 -4.26 15.82 5.76
CA LYS A 31 -5.18 15.19 6.73
C LYS A 31 -5.02 13.67 6.80
N GLU A 32 -4.70 13.01 5.68
CA GLU A 32 -4.46 11.56 5.65
C GLU A 32 -3.08 11.19 6.18
N LEU A 33 -2.07 12.05 5.97
CA LEU A 33 -0.71 11.85 6.50
C LEU A 33 -0.65 12.07 8.02
N ASP A 34 -1.32 13.11 8.51
CA ASP A 34 -1.32 13.52 9.91
C ASP A 34 -2.47 12.87 10.72
N GLU A 35 -3.14 11.84 10.18
CA GLU A 35 -4.25 11.15 10.83
C GLU A 35 -3.84 10.58 12.20
N THR A 36 -4.55 11.00 13.24
CA THR A 36 -4.34 10.51 14.61
C THR A 36 -4.95 9.12 14.83
N LEU A 37 -4.52 8.42 15.88
CA LEU A 37 -5.07 7.10 16.21
C LEU A 37 -6.56 7.21 16.59
N GLU A 38 -6.94 8.30 17.24
CA GLU A 38 -8.30 8.60 17.66
C GLU A 38 -9.21 8.82 16.44
N GLU A 39 -8.79 9.63 15.47
CA GLU A 39 -9.52 9.82 14.21
C GLU A 39 -9.63 8.52 13.41
N PHE A 40 -8.56 7.71 13.39
CA PHE A 40 -8.59 6.40 12.75
C PHE A 40 -9.64 5.47 13.40
N LYS A 41 -9.67 5.42 14.74
CA LYS A 41 -10.66 4.65 15.49
C LYS A 41 -12.08 5.15 15.27
N GLU A 42 -12.28 6.45 15.16
CA GLU A 42 -13.59 7.04 14.88
C GLU A 42 -14.08 6.65 13.48
N LYS A 43 -13.19 6.66 12.48
CA LYS A 43 -13.54 6.34 11.09
C LYS A 43 -13.75 4.86 10.83
N PHE A 44 -12.88 4.01 11.37
CA PHE A 44 -12.84 2.58 11.01
C PHE A 44 -13.19 1.65 12.18
N GLY A 45 -13.27 2.17 13.41
CA GLY A 45 -13.55 1.41 14.61
C GLY A 45 -12.30 0.97 15.38
N ASP A 46 -12.51 0.48 16.60
CA ASP A 46 -11.47 0.21 17.60
C ASP A 46 -11.44 -1.24 18.11
N LYS A 47 -12.32 -2.11 17.59
CA LYS A 47 -12.47 -3.53 17.97
C LYS A 47 -12.13 -4.48 16.81
N PRO A 48 -10.84 -4.71 16.51
CA PRO A 48 -10.42 -5.67 15.48
C PRO A 48 -11.03 -7.07 15.67
N SER A 49 -11.26 -7.51 16.92
CA SER A 49 -11.96 -8.76 17.24
C SER A 49 -13.36 -8.86 16.63
N GLN A 50 -14.03 -7.73 16.40
CA GLN A 50 -15.35 -7.62 15.76
C GLN A 50 -15.25 -7.21 14.28
N LYS A 51 -14.05 -7.34 13.69
CA LYS A 51 -13.71 -6.85 12.34
C LYS A 51 -13.89 -5.34 12.18
N GLN A 52 -13.54 -4.56 13.19
CA GLN A 52 -13.58 -3.09 13.14
C GLN A 52 -12.23 -2.54 13.64
N PRO A 53 -11.29 -2.16 12.77
CA PRO A 53 -11.45 -1.91 11.34
C PRO A 53 -11.54 -3.18 10.49
N VAL A 54 -12.44 -3.15 9.50
CA VAL A 54 -12.42 -4.11 8.41
C VAL A 54 -11.25 -3.72 7.51
N ARG A 55 -10.34 -4.65 7.21
CA ARG A 55 -9.17 -4.33 6.38
C ARG A 55 -9.56 -3.82 4.99
N SER A 56 -10.64 -4.30 4.39
CA SER A 56 -11.14 -3.78 3.11
C SER A 56 -11.48 -2.29 3.13
N ASP A 57 -11.88 -1.74 4.28
CA ASP A 57 -12.22 -0.32 4.42
C ASP A 57 -10.97 0.57 4.43
N LEU A 58 -9.80 -0.03 4.66
CA LEU A 58 -8.50 0.64 4.58
C LEU A 58 -7.98 0.75 3.14
N ASN A 59 -8.62 0.07 2.18
CA ASN A 59 -8.23 0.13 0.78
C ASN A 59 -8.29 1.56 0.26
N VAL A 60 -7.30 1.98 -0.52
CA VAL A 60 -7.29 3.30 -1.14
C VAL A 60 -6.93 3.25 -2.61
N LEU A 61 -7.40 4.25 -3.35
CA LEU A 61 -7.04 4.52 -4.72
C LEU A 61 -6.39 5.89 -4.74
N VAL A 62 -5.13 5.95 -5.17
CA VAL A 62 -4.36 7.20 -5.25
C VAL A 62 -4.03 7.51 -6.71
N ALA A 63 -3.98 8.79 -7.05
CA ALA A 63 -3.64 9.30 -8.39
C ALA A 63 -2.27 9.98 -8.35
N HIS A 64 -1.48 9.85 -9.40
CA HIS A 64 -0.16 10.48 -9.48
C HIS A 64 -0.27 12.00 -9.62
N ASN A 65 0.67 12.76 -9.06
CA ASN A 65 0.69 14.23 -9.13
C ASN A 65 0.90 14.73 -10.57
N ASP A 66 1.81 14.08 -11.32
CA ASP A 66 2.15 14.49 -12.69
C ASP A 66 1.14 13.99 -13.73
N ASP A 67 0.46 12.86 -13.47
CA ASP A 67 -0.49 12.24 -14.39
C ASP A 67 -1.71 11.68 -13.63
N PRO A 68 -2.85 12.39 -13.63
CA PRO A 68 -4.07 11.94 -12.95
C PRO A 68 -4.65 10.62 -13.49
N THR A 69 -4.22 10.17 -14.68
CA THR A 69 -4.63 8.87 -15.24
C THR A 69 -3.79 7.71 -14.71
N ASP A 70 -2.61 8.02 -14.17
CA ASP A 70 -1.76 7.07 -13.47
C ASP A 70 -2.29 6.84 -12.05
N LEU A 71 -3.15 5.84 -11.95
CA LEU A 71 -3.78 5.42 -10.72
C LEU A 71 -3.05 4.22 -10.12
N MET A 72 -3.01 4.16 -8.79
CA MET A 72 -2.51 3.01 -8.04
C MET A 72 -3.49 2.63 -6.94
N PHE A 73 -3.82 1.34 -6.90
CA PHE A 73 -4.60 0.79 -5.80
C PHE A 73 -3.70 0.33 -4.65
N VAL A 74 -4.20 0.47 -3.43
CA VAL A 74 -3.62 -0.14 -2.23
C VAL A 74 -4.69 -1.01 -1.60
N PHE A 75 -4.42 -2.31 -1.49
CA PHE A 75 -5.33 -3.30 -0.94
C PHE A 75 -4.80 -3.85 0.38
N PHE A 76 -5.63 -3.84 1.41
CA PHE A 76 -5.37 -4.48 2.70
C PHE A 76 -6.12 -5.81 2.75
N LEU A 77 -5.39 -6.91 2.64
CA LEU A 77 -5.97 -8.26 2.61
C LEU A 77 -6.12 -8.83 4.02
N ASP A 78 -7.23 -9.52 4.28
CA ASP A 78 -7.55 -10.05 5.63
C ASP A 78 -7.07 -11.49 5.83
N GLU A 79 -6.73 -12.18 4.75
CA GLU A 79 -6.28 -13.56 4.76
C GLU A 79 -4.86 -13.66 5.32
N ASP A 80 -4.65 -14.51 6.32
CA ASP A 80 -3.30 -14.81 6.86
C ASP A 80 -2.39 -15.36 5.76
N LYS A 81 -2.97 -16.20 4.89
CA LYS A 81 -2.31 -16.76 3.71
C LYS A 81 -3.10 -16.40 2.46
N VAL A 82 -2.54 -15.51 1.65
CA VAL A 82 -3.19 -15.03 0.43
C VAL A 82 -3.12 -16.11 -0.67
N GLY A 83 -4.29 -16.47 -1.19
CA GLY A 83 -4.48 -17.46 -2.24
C GLY A 83 -4.69 -16.84 -3.62
N ILE A 84 -4.88 -17.69 -4.62
CA ILE A 84 -5.13 -17.25 -6.01
C ILE A 84 -6.51 -16.59 -6.19
N LYS A 85 -7.48 -16.91 -5.31
CA LYS A 85 -8.83 -16.37 -5.36
C LYS A 85 -8.82 -14.86 -5.09
N GLU A 86 -8.04 -14.44 -4.11
CA GLU A 86 -7.88 -13.04 -3.71
C GLU A 86 -7.23 -12.26 -4.86
N ILE A 87 -6.14 -12.79 -5.43
CA ILE A 87 -5.47 -12.20 -6.61
C ILE A 87 -6.42 -12.02 -7.80
N ARG A 88 -7.27 -13.01 -8.11
CA ARG A 88 -8.27 -12.91 -9.18
C ARG A 88 -9.32 -11.82 -8.88
N THR A 89 -9.72 -11.70 -7.62
CA THR A 89 -10.68 -10.68 -7.18
C THR A 89 -10.09 -9.28 -7.35
N LEU A 90 -8.84 -9.09 -6.94
CA LEU A 90 -8.09 -7.84 -7.12
C LEU A 90 -7.95 -7.46 -8.60
N ARG A 91 -7.54 -8.42 -9.44
CA ARG A 91 -7.43 -8.21 -10.89
C ARG A 91 -8.76 -7.72 -11.49
N ARG A 92 -9.89 -8.26 -11.05
CA ARG A 92 -11.21 -7.82 -11.51
C ARG A 92 -11.48 -6.36 -11.13
N GLN A 93 -11.23 -5.98 -9.88
CA GLN A 93 -11.42 -4.59 -9.41
C GLN A 93 -10.50 -3.61 -10.15
N MET A 94 -9.26 -4.02 -10.40
CA MET A 94 -8.30 -3.24 -11.19
C MET A 94 -8.78 -3.05 -12.63
N LEU A 95 -9.28 -4.11 -13.27
CA LEU A 95 -9.82 -4.05 -14.62
C LEU A 95 -11.06 -3.13 -14.71
N GLU A 96 -11.98 -3.22 -13.75
CA GLU A 96 -13.19 -2.40 -13.69
C GLU A 96 -12.88 -0.91 -13.60
N LYS A 97 -11.82 -0.53 -12.87
CA LYS A 97 -11.39 0.87 -12.74
C LYS A 97 -10.29 1.28 -13.72
N ASN A 98 -9.90 0.40 -14.64
CA ASN A 98 -8.79 0.61 -15.59
C ASN A 98 -7.47 1.03 -14.90
N VAL A 99 -7.14 0.36 -13.80
CA VAL A 99 -5.93 0.60 -12.99
C VAL A 99 -4.94 -0.52 -13.24
N PHE A 100 -3.66 -0.19 -13.43
CA PHE A 100 -2.62 -1.17 -13.74
C PHE A 100 -1.59 -1.38 -12.63
N LYS A 101 -1.55 -0.49 -11.63
CA LYS A 101 -0.64 -0.57 -10.49
C LYS A 101 -1.40 -0.91 -9.22
N ALA A 102 -0.88 -1.84 -8.42
CA ALA A 102 -1.40 -2.05 -7.08
C ALA A 102 -0.34 -2.49 -6.07
N ILE A 103 -0.57 -2.11 -4.83
CA ILE A 103 0.17 -2.56 -3.65
C ILE A 103 -0.77 -3.42 -2.81
N MET A 104 -0.30 -4.60 -2.38
CA MET A 104 -1.04 -5.50 -1.50
C MET A 104 -0.38 -5.55 -0.11
N VAL A 105 -1.11 -5.13 0.91
CA VAL A 105 -0.70 -5.23 2.32
C VAL A 105 -1.24 -6.54 2.89
N ILE A 106 -0.35 -7.51 3.10
CA ILE A 106 -0.67 -8.88 3.52
C ILE A 106 -0.24 -9.13 4.97
N LYS A 107 -0.94 -10.00 5.70
CA LYS A 107 -0.60 -10.30 7.10
C LYS A 107 0.73 -11.06 7.23
N ASN A 108 0.88 -12.14 6.46
CA ASN A 108 2.04 -13.04 6.60
C ASN A 108 2.64 -13.46 5.27
N THR A 109 1.94 -14.32 4.50
CA THR A 109 2.54 -14.90 3.30
C THR A 109 1.54 -15.16 2.18
N MET A 110 2.07 -15.36 0.99
CA MET A 110 1.31 -15.76 -0.19
C MET A 110 1.59 -17.22 -0.53
N THR A 111 0.57 -17.93 -1.01
CA THR A 111 0.75 -19.24 -1.65
C THR A 111 1.62 -19.14 -2.90
N SER A 112 2.35 -20.22 -3.25
CA SER A 112 3.15 -20.26 -4.48
C SER A 112 2.32 -19.99 -5.74
N GLN A 113 1.07 -20.48 -5.78
CA GLN A 113 0.14 -20.21 -6.88
C GLN A 113 -0.24 -18.73 -6.98
N ALA A 114 -0.45 -18.05 -5.84
CA ALA A 114 -0.72 -16.61 -5.83
C ALA A 114 0.50 -15.81 -6.34
N LYS A 115 1.71 -16.20 -5.91
CA LYS A 115 2.96 -15.56 -6.39
C LYS A 115 3.15 -15.76 -7.90
N GLN A 116 2.91 -16.97 -8.40
CA GLN A 116 2.96 -17.25 -9.84
C GLN A 116 1.93 -16.40 -10.59
N SER A 117 0.69 -16.32 -10.09
CA SER A 117 -0.35 -15.51 -10.71
C SER A 117 0.00 -14.02 -10.75
N VAL A 118 0.75 -13.50 -9.76
CA VAL A 118 1.27 -12.13 -9.78
C VAL A 118 2.31 -11.95 -10.88
N ALA A 119 3.26 -12.89 -10.99
CA ALA A 119 4.27 -12.86 -12.05
C ALA A 119 3.64 -12.95 -13.46
N ASP A 120 2.61 -13.78 -13.63
CA ASP A 120 1.92 -13.98 -14.91
C ASP A 120 1.12 -12.74 -15.37
N MET A 121 0.86 -11.78 -14.48
CA MET A 121 0.17 -10.53 -14.82
C MET A 121 1.12 -9.44 -15.33
N ALA A 122 2.43 -9.60 -15.14
CA ALA A 122 3.43 -8.72 -15.73
C ALA A 122 3.57 -8.98 -17.25
N PRO A 123 3.99 -7.97 -18.04
CA PRO A 123 4.30 -6.60 -17.64
C PRO A 123 3.05 -5.70 -17.57
N LYS A 124 1.87 -6.20 -17.95
CA LYS A 124 0.66 -5.37 -18.07
C LYS A 124 0.20 -4.78 -16.73
N TYR A 125 0.26 -5.57 -15.66
CA TYR A 125 -0.03 -5.11 -14.30
C TYR A 125 1.23 -5.13 -13.47
N ILE A 126 1.44 -4.08 -12.68
CA ILE A 126 2.51 -3.96 -11.71
C ILE A 126 1.89 -4.19 -10.33
N LEU A 127 2.21 -5.33 -9.72
CA LEU A 127 1.67 -5.72 -8.43
C LEU A 127 2.82 -5.90 -7.44
N GLU A 128 2.81 -5.08 -6.40
CA GLU A 128 3.74 -5.17 -5.27
C GLU A 128 3.00 -5.72 -4.05
N TYR A 129 3.74 -6.32 -3.12
CA TYR A 129 3.18 -6.71 -1.84
C TYR A 129 4.15 -6.44 -0.70
N PHE A 130 3.58 -6.08 0.44
CA PHE A 130 4.30 -5.82 1.68
C PHE A 130 3.62 -6.57 2.82
N ARG A 131 4.41 -7.11 3.73
CA ARG A 131 3.88 -7.72 4.95
C ARG A 131 3.57 -6.64 5.97
N ASP A 132 2.55 -6.87 6.80
CA ASP A 132 2.20 -5.97 7.91
C ASP A 132 3.44 -5.60 8.74
N LEU A 133 4.30 -6.58 9.06
CA LEU A 133 5.52 -6.40 9.85
C LEU A 133 6.55 -5.46 9.20
N GLU A 134 6.59 -5.38 7.88
CA GLU A 134 7.51 -4.52 7.14
C GLU A 134 7.07 -3.06 7.13
N LEU A 135 5.78 -2.79 7.41
CA LEU A 135 5.16 -1.47 7.33
C LEU A 135 4.84 -0.87 8.70
N ILE A 136 5.12 -1.57 9.81
CA ILE A 136 4.88 -1.05 11.18
C ILE A 136 5.73 0.20 11.44
N VAL A 137 6.93 0.26 10.87
CA VAL A 137 7.89 1.35 11.02
C VAL A 137 8.32 1.78 9.64
N ASN A 138 8.22 3.08 9.36
CA ASN A 138 8.80 3.63 8.15
C ASN A 138 10.33 3.68 8.29
N ILE A 139 11.03 2.93 7.43
CA ILE A 139 12.49 2.84 7.48
C ILE A 139 13.18 4.08 6.91
N THR A 140 12.49 4.88 6.08
CA THR A 140 13.08 6.10 5.50
C THR A 140 13.26 7.21 6.54
N ASP A 141 12.51 7.15 7.64
CA ASP A 141 12.62 8.10 8.76
C ASP A 141 13.81 7.80 9.68
N HIS A 142 14.53 6.70 9.45
CA HIS A 142 15.66 6.31 10.28
C HIS A 142 16.89 7.18 9.97
N GLU A 143 17.57 7.67 11.02
CA GLU A 143 18.72 8.59 10.90
C GLU A 143 19.84 8.12 9.95
N LEU A 144 20.07 6.81 9.89
CA LEU A 144 21.08 6.19 9.02
C LEU A 144 20.66 6.05 7.55
N VAL A 145 19.41 6.36 7.20
CA VAL A 145 18.89 6.24 5.83
C VAL A 145 18.93 7.64 5.19
N PRO A 146 19.79 7.87 4.19
CA PRO A 146 19.82 9.16 3.49
C PRO A 146 18.55 9.34 2.65
N GLU A 147 18.32 10.57 2.20
CA GLU A 147 17.27 10.86 1.25
C GLU A 147 17.58 10.22 -0.12
N HIS A 148 16.62 9.46 -0.66
CA HIS A 148 16.72 8.82 -1.97
C HIS A 148 15.75 9.48 -2.94
N VAL A 149 16.28 10.10 -4.00
CA VAL A 149 15.48 10.77 -5.03
C VAL A 149 15.58 10.00 -6.34
N LEU A 150 14.43 9.69 -6.94
CA LEU A 150 14.37 9.07 -8.27
C LEU A 150 14.68 10.13 -9.34
N LEU A 151 15.69 9.87 -10.15
CA LEU A 151 16.04 10.73 -11.27
C LEU A 151 15.04 10.55 -12.41
N LYS A 152 14.63 11.66 -13.02
CA LYS A 152 13.87 11.63 -14.27
C LYS A 152 14.77 11.15 -15.42
N PRO A 153 14.20 10.57 -16.50
CA PRO A 153 14.98 10.13 -17.66
C PRO A 153 15.88 11.24 -18.25
N GLU A 154 15.41 12.49 -18.23
CA GLU A 154 16.16 13.66 -18.67
C GLU A 154 17.37 13.95 -17.78
N GLU A 155 17.18 13.93 -16.46
CA GLU A 155 18.24 14.13 -15.46
C GLU A 155 19.27 12.99 -15.50
N GLN A 156 18.81 11.76 -15.71
CA GLN A 156 19.68 10.60 -15.88
C GLN A 156 20.55 10.75 -17.14
N ALA A 157 19.97 11.19 -18.26
CA ALA A 157 20.72 11.42 -19.50
C ALA A 157 21.75 12.54 -19.34
N GLU A 158 21.40 13.63 -18.64
CA GLU A 158 22.36 14.70 -18.33
C GLU A 158 23.51 14.20 -17.44
N LEU A 159 23.19 13.42 -16.40
CA LEU A 159 24.19 12.84 -15.49
C LEU A 159 25.19 11.94 -16.21
N LEU A 160 24.71 11.12 -17.15
CA LEU A 160 25.57 10.21 -17.93
C LEU A 160 26.43 10.94 -18.97
N ASN A 161 26.05 12.14 -19.37
CA ASN A 161 26.80 12.97 -20.32
C ASN A 161 27.85 13.87 -19.65
N ARG A 162 27.99 13.82 -18.32
CA ARG A 162 29.05 14.50 -17.55
C ARG A 162 30.26 13.58 -17.34
#